data_AF-A0A8J3CN66-F1
#
_entry.id   AF-A0A8J3CN66-F1
#
_cell.length_a   1.000
_cell.length_b   1.000
_cell.length_c   1.000
_cell.angle_alpha   90.00
_cell.angle_beta   90.00
_cell.angle_gamma   90.00
#
_symmetry.space_group_name_H-M   'P 1'
#
loop_
_entity.id
_entity.type
_entity.pdbx_description
1 polymer ?
#
loop_
_entity_poly.entity_id
_entity_poly.type
_entity_poly.pdbx_seq_one_letter_code
_entity_poly.pdbx_strand_id
1 'polypeptide(L)'
;MTAHSLSPTVLFCTQCGTRVEHIIPPDDSRIRAVCPACHTIHYDNPKVVVGTIPVMGNQVLLCQRAIEPGLGLWTLPAGFMENGESLAQGAARETLEEACAPVELIEPVYSLVDIPHIGQIHVFFRANLMGEYAAGEETLAVKLFELNEIPWDEVAFNSVKMALHHYIADVGTGAFKTHHHVRVLPGE
;
A
#
# COMPACT_ATOMS: atom_id res chain seq x y z
N MET A 1 13.90 16.74 -19.66
CA MET A 1 12.73 15.89 -19.34
C MET A 1 13.21 14.46 -19.26
N THR A 2 13.97 14.15 -18.21
CA THR A 2 14.45 12.78 -17.94
C THR A 2 13.28 12.04 -17.31
N ALA A 3 12.66 11.13 -18.06
CA ALA A 3 11.72 10.19 -17.49
C ALA A 3 12.46 9.45 -16.37
N HIS A 4 12.06 9.68 -15.12
CA HIS A 4 12.44 8.87 -13.97
C HIS A 4 11.79 7.48 -14.10
N SER A 5 12.14 6.77 -15.17
CA SER A 5 11.63 5.46 -15.49
C SER A 5 12.16 4.50 -14.44
N LEU A 6 11.25 4.00 -13.61
CA LEU A 6 11.21 2.63 -13.12
C LEU A 6 12.22 1.79 -13.91
N SER A 7 13.29 1.34 -13.23
CA SER A 7 14.30 0.47 -13.85
C SER A 7 13.58 -0.69 -14.55
N PRO A 8 13.91 -1.00 -15.81
CA PRO A 8 13.22 -2.04 -16.56
C PRO A 8 13.29 -3.38 -15.81
N THR A 9 12.13 -3.84 -15.32
CA THR A 9 12.00 -5.04 -14.47
C THR A 9 11.96 -6.33 -15.29
N VAL A 10 11.55 -6.25 -16.56
CA VAL A 10 11.41 -7.42 -17.44
C VAL A 10 12.66 -7.59 -18.30
N LEU A 11 13.45 -8.62 -18.03
CA LEU A 11 14.66 -8.94 -18.82
C LEU A 11 14.42 -10.00 -19.89
N PHE A 12 13.50 -10.93 -19.62
CA PHE A 12 13.20 -12.07 -20.49
C PHE A 12 11.69 -12.23 -20.63
N CYS A 13 11.26 -12.68 -21.81
CA CYS A 13 9.88 -12.92 -22.14
C CYS A 13 9.32 -14.09 -21.32
N THR A 14 8.25 -13.87 -20.57
CA THR A 14 7.60 -14.91 -19.76
C THR A 14 6.90 -15.99 -20.59
N GLN A 15 6.73 -15.79 -21.91
CA GLN A 15 6.09 -16.76 -22.80
C GLN A 15 7.10 -17.72 -23.48
N CYS A 16 8.30 -17.25 -23.81
CA CYS A 16 9.26 -18.05 -24.60
C CYS A 16 10.72 -17.98 -24.11
N GLY A 17 11.02 -17.23 -23.04
CA GLY A 17 12.36 -17.11 -22.48
C GLY A 17 13.35 -16.23 -23.27
N THR A 18 12.94 -15.66 -24.41
CA THR A 18 13.79 -14.76 -25.20
C THR A 18 14.01 -13.43 -24.47
N ARG A 19 15.24 -12.88 -24.53
CA ARG A 19 15.54 -11.54 -23.98
C ARG A 19 14.66 -10.49 -24.66
N VAL A 20 14.02 -9.61 -23.88
CA VAL A 20 13.17 -8.55 -24.43
C VAL A 20 13.97 -7.32 -24.88
N GLU A 21 13.39 -6.54 -25.78
CA GLU A 21 13.86 -5.22 -26.19
C GLU A 21 12.98 -4.13 -25.57
N HIS A 22 13.57 -3.00 -25.18
CA HIS A 22 12.84 -1.86 -24.63
C HIS A 22 12.67 -0.78 -25.70
N ILE A 23 11.51 -0.80 -26.37
CA ILE A 23 11.21 0.07 -27.53
C ILE A 23 9.86 0.75 -27.36
N ILE A 24 9.57 1.77 -28.17
CA ILE A 24 8.22 2.33 -28.30
C ILE A 24 7.51 1.57 -29.45
N PRO A 25 6.47 0.76 -29.19
CA PRO A 25 5.70 0.10 -30.24
C PRO A 25 5.05 1.11 -31.21
N PRO A 26 4.76 0.73 -32.47
CA PRO A 26 4.16 1.65 -33.47
C PRO A 26 2.85 2.31 -33.03
N ASP A 27 2.04 1.61 -32.24
CA ASP A 27 0.73 2.07 -31.76
C ASP A 27 0.75 2.58 -30.31
N ASP A 28 1.94 2.89 -29.76
CA ASP A 28 2.11 3.35 -28.37
C ASP A 28 3.00 4.62 -28.30
N SER A 29 2.97 5.28 -27.16
CA SER A 29 3.77 6.49 -26.85
C SER A 29 4.81 6.25 -25.75
N ARG A 30 4.85 5.05 -25.17
CA ARG A 30 5.72 4.69 -24.04
C ARG A 30 6.66 3.57 -24.41
N ILE A 31 7.81 3.55 -23.74
CA ILE A 31 8.74 2.42 -23.81
C ILE A 31 8.09 1.21 -23.15
N ARG A 32 8.13 0.07 -23.85
CA ARG A 32 7.62 -1.23 -23.42
C ARG A 32 8.69 -2.30 -23.55
N ALA A 33 8.62 -3.33 -22.71
CA ALA A 33 9.36 -4.57 -22.92
C ALA A 33 8.66 -5.41 -24.00
N VAL A 34 9.27 -5.52 -25.18
CA VAL A 34 8.72 -6.24 -26.33
C VAL A 34 9.62 -7.43 -26.65
N CYS A 35 9.03 -8.61 -26.78
CA CYS A 35 9.77 -9.80 -27.18
C CYS A 35 9.99 -9.82 -28.70
N PRO A 36 11.23 -9.87 -29.21
CA PRO A 36 11.50 -9.88 -30.66
C PRO A 36 11.15 -11.23 -31.32
N ALA A 37 11.00 -12.31 -30.54
CA ALA A 37 10.73 -13.65 -31.08
C ALA A 37 9.23 -13.94 -31.25
N CYS A 38 8.42 -13.64 -30.23
CA CYS A 38 6.98 -13.93 -30.24
C CYS A 38 6.11 -12.67 -30.27
N HIS A 39 6.72 -11.48 -30.34
CA HIS A 39 6.06 -10.17 -30.41
C HIS A 39 5.17 -9.83 -29.20
N THR A 40 5.26 -10.59 -28.10
CA THR A 40 4.53 -10.29 -26.86
C THR A 40 5.03 -8.99 -26.26
N ILE A 41 4.09 -8.10 -25.93
CA ILE A 41 4.34 -6.88 -25.16
C ILE A 41 4.11 -7.20 -23.68
N HIS A 42 5.11 -6.95 -22.85
CA HIS A 42 5.02 -7.09 -21.40
C HIS A 42 4.76 -5.72 -20.78
N TYR A 43 3.56 -5.55 -20.22
CA TYR A 43 3.20 -4.36 -19.47
C TYR A 43 3.75 -4.45 -18.05
N ASP A 44 4.35 -3.36 -17.57
CA ASP A 44 4.65 -3.17 -16.16
C ASP A 44 3.50 -2.36 -15.56
N ASN A 45 2.77 -2.97 -14.62
CA ASN A 45 1.53 -2.45 -14.06
C ASN A 45 1.75 -1.97 -12.63
N PRO A 46 1.08 -0.88 -12.21
CA PRO A 46 1.10 -0.48 -10.81
C PRO A 46 0.58 -1.58 -9.89
N LYS A 47 1.18 -1.70 -8.70
CA LYS A 47 0.74 -2.64 -7.66
C LYS A 47 -0.20 -1.93 -6.68
N VAL A 48 -1.20 -2.64 -6.19
CA VAL A 48 -2.11 -2.15 -5.17
C VAL A 48 -1.68 -2.70 -3.82
N VAL A 49 -1.51 -1.82 -2.85
CA VAL A 49 -1.32 -2.15 -1.43
C VAL A 49 -2.63 -1.84 -0.71
N VAL A 50 -3.18 -2.80 0.01
CA VAL A 50 -4.44 -2.68 0.74
C VAL A 50 -4.19 -2.83 2.23
N GLY A 51 -4.92 -2.08 3.04
CA GLY A 51 -4.78 -2.14 4.49
C GLY A 51 -5.95 -1.50 5.22
N THR A 52 -5.85 -1.48 6.54
CA THR A 52 -6.87 -0.88 7.40
C THR A 52 -6.31 0.15 8.34
N ILE A 53 -7.21 0.95 8.91
CA ILE A 53 -7.01 1.74 10.13
C ILE A 53 -7.84 1.03 11.21
N PRO A 54 -7.29 0.02 11.91
CA PRO A 54 -8.00 -0.70 12.94
C PRO A 54 -8.11 0.16 14.19
N VAL A 55 -9.33 0.36 14.68
CA VAL A 55 -9.60 1.28 15.80
C VAL A 55 -10.33 0.58 16.93
N MET A 56 -9.94 0.91 18.16
CA MET A 56 -10.63 0.51 19.38
C MET A 56 -10.79 1.73 20.29
N GLY A 57 -12.01 2.23 20.40
CA GLY A 57 -12.27 3.51 21.08
C GLY A 57 -11.58 4.67 20.35
N ASN A 58 -10.68 5.37 21.05
CA ASN A 58 -9.89 6.48 20.51
C ASN A 58 -8.44 6.08 20.20
N GLN A 59 -8.19 4.78 20.05
CA GLN A 59 -6.86 4.24 19.77
C GLN A 59 -6.81 3.61 18.40
N VAL A 60 -5.65 3.72 17.74
CA VAL A 60 -5.34 3.04 16.48
C VAL A 60 -4.33 1.94 16.72
N LEU A 61 -4.54 0.77 16.11
CA LEU A 61 -3.60 -0.35 16.17
C LEU A 61 -2.51 -0.14 15.11
N LEU A 62 -1.25 -0.15 15.53
CA LEU A 62 -0.09 -0.13 14.64
C LEU A 62 0.73 -1.41 14.78
N CYS A 63 1.40 -1.79 13.69
CA CYS A 63 2.32 -2.92 13.59
C CYS A 63 3.75 -2.41 13.44
N GLN A 64 4.68 -2.93 14.23
CA GLN A 64 6.11 -2.66 14.09
C GLN A 64 6.71 -3.71 13.15
N ARG A 65 7.28 -3.28 12.02
CA ARG A 65 7.69 -4.18 10.93
C ARG A 65 8.89 -5.06 11.31
N ALA A 66 8.84 -6.35 10.98
CA ALA A 66 9.96 -7.29 11.10
C ALA A 66 10.78 -7.48 9.82
N ILE A 67 10.41 -6.78 8.74
CA ILE A 67 11.02 -6.89 7.41
C ILE A 67 11.30 -5.53 6.78
N GLU A 68 12.25 -5.50 5.85
CA GLU A 68 12.53 -4.32 5.02
C GLU A 68 11.51 -4.15 3.88
N PRO A 69 11.31 -2.92 3.37
CA PRO A 69 11.84 -1.65 3.88
C PRO A 69 11.19 -1.23 5.20
N GLY A 70 11.90 -0.50 6.05
CA GLY A 70 11.34 0.07 7.29
C GLY A 70 11.30 -0.90 8.47
N LEU A 71 12.27 -1.81 8.56
CA LEU A 71 12.45 -2.69 9.71
C LEU A 71 12.47 -1.90 11.03
N GLY A 72 11.68 -2.33 12.02
CA GLY A 72 11.59 -1.69 13.34
C GLY A 72 10.74 -0.41 13.39
N LEU A 73 10.22 0.07 12.26
CA LEU A 73 9.31 1.22 12.21
C LEU A 73 7.84 0.77 12.29
N TRP A 74 6.96 1.65 12.76
CA TRP A 74 5.53 1.42 12.88
C TRP A 74 4.78 1.68 11.56
N THR A 75 3.76 0.89 11.30
CA THR A 75 2.89 1.03 10.14
C THR A 75 1.44 0.67 10.50
N LEU A 76 0.50 1.05 9.64
CA LEU A 76 -0.81 0.41 9.60
C LEU A 76 -0.67 -0.98 8.98
N PRO A 77 -1.52 -1.95 9.36
CA PRO A 77 -1.50 -3.26 8.74
C PRO A 77 -1.88 -3.17 7.27
N ALA A 78 -0.97 -3.56 6.38
CA ALA A 78 -1.16 -3.43 4.95
C ALA A 78 -0.13 -4.22 4.13
N GLY A 79 -0.60 -4.85 3.05
CA GLY A 79 0.24 -5.57 2.11
C GLY A 79 -0.36 -5.60 0.70
N PHE A 80 0.24 -6.40 -0.19
CA PHE A 80 -0.18 -6.42 -1.59
C PHE A 80 -1.57 -7.04 -1.74
N MET A 81 -2.39 -6.44 -2.60
CA MET A 81 -3.63 -7.06 -3.03
C MET A 81 -3.33 -8.29 -3.89
N GLU A 82 -3.97 -9.40 -3.56
CA GLU A 82 -3.81 -10.66 -4.26
C GLU A 82 -4.82 -10.84 -5.40
N ASN A 83 -4.52 -11.74 -6.32
CA ASN A 83 -5.48 -12.11 -7.37
C ASN A 83 -6.64 -12.89 -6.77
N GLY A 84 -7.87 -12.52 -7.14
CA GLY A 84 -9.09 -13.24 -6.73
C GLY A 84 -9.74 -12.73 -5.44
N GLU A 85 -9.21 -11.66 -4.83
CA GLU A 85 -9.84 -10.96 -3.71
C GLU A 85 -10.35 -9.56 -4.11
N SER A 86 -11.24 -8.99 -3.30
CA SER A 86 -11.61 -7.57 -3.34
C SER A 86 -10.67 -6.73 -2.48
N LEU A 87 -10.68 -5.40 -2.66
CA LEU A 87 -9.92 -4.47 -1.81
C LEU A 87 -10.22 -4.67 -0.32
N ALA A 88 -11.50 -4.87 0.01
CA ALA A 88 -11.95 -5.11 1.38
C ALA A 88 -11.42 -6.45 1.91
N GLN A 89 -11.50 -7.52 1.10
CA GLN A 89 -10.99 -8.83 1.50
C GLN A 89 -9.48 -8.81 1.76
N GLY A 90 -8.70 -8.19 0.87
CA GLY A 90 -7.26 -8.05 1.06
C GLY A 90 -6.92 -7.20 2.29
N ALA A 91 -7.59 -6.07 2.49
CA ALA A 91 -7.38 -5.24 3.68
C ALA A 91 -7.65 -5.99 5.00
N ALA A 92 -8.74 -6.77 5.06
CA ALA A 92 -9.05 -7.61 6.21
C ALA A 92 -8.02 -8.75 6.40
N ARG A 93 -7.62 -9.41 5.30
CA ARG A 93 -6.60 -10.47 5.30
C ARG A 93 -5.28 -9.96 5.88
N GLU A 94 -4.75 -8.87 5.35
CA GLU A 94 -3.49 -8.25 5.80
C GLU A 94 -3.55 -7.86 7.29
N THR A 95 -4.70 -7.35 7.75
CA THR A 95 -4.90 -7.03 9.17
C THR A 95 -4.88 -8.27 10.06
N LEU A 96 -5.44 -9.38 9.58
CA LEU A 96 -5.39 -10.65 10.28
C LEU A 96 -3.98 -11.26 10.26
N GLU A 97 -3.28 -11.19 9.13
CA GLU A 97 -1.93 -11.75 8.94
C GLU A 97 -0.89 -11.01 9.79
N GLU A 98 -0.86 -9.68 9.74
CA GLU A 98 0.17 -8.88 10.43
C GLU A 98 -0.12 -8.66 11.91
N ALA A 99 -1.41 -8.63 12.31
CA ALA A 99 -1.82 -8.24 13.65
C ALA A 99 -2.72 -9.25 14.37
N CYS A 100 -2.97 -10.42 13.78
CA CYS A 100 -3.88 -11.45 14.32
C CYS A 100 -5.22 -10.85 14.76
N ALA A 101 -5.64 -9.77 14.09
CA ALA A 101 -6.67 -8.86 14.56
C ALA A 101 -7.91 -8.99 13.66
N PRO A 102 -8.99 -9.62 14.14
CA PRO A 102 -10.26 -9.62 13.41
C PRO A 102 -10.85 -8.22 13.43
N VAL A 103 -11.26 -7.73 12.25
CA VAL A 103 -11.83 -6.40 12.09
C VAL A 103 -13.14 -6.41 11.32
N GLU A 104 -14.02 -5.48 11.67
CA GLU A 104 -15.20 -5.14 10.89
C GLU A 104 -14.86 -3.91 10.02
N LEU A 105 -14.79 -4.11 8.71
CA LEU A 105 -14.51 -3.04 7.76
C LEU A 105 -15.67 -2.05 7.66
N ILE A 106 -15.32 -0.77 7.61
CA ILE A 106 -16.28 0.32 7.41
C ILE A 106 -16.10 0.87 5.99
N GLU A 107 -17.12 0.66 5.16
CA GLU A 107 -17.18 1.22 3.81
C GLU A 107 -17.66 2.69 3.80
N PRO A 108 -17.32 3.48 2.76
CA PRO A 108 -16.48 3.14 1.61
C PRO A 108 -14.98 3.17 1.94
N VAL A 109 -14.13 2.95 0.92
CA VAL A 109 -12.68 3.21 0.99
C VAL A 109 -12.42 4.57 1.63
N TYR A 110 -11.48 4.61 2.58
CA TYR A 110 -11.22 5.80 3.37
C TYR A 110 -10.09 6.66 2.81
N SER A 111 -8.95 6.07 2.46
CA SER A 111 -7.79 6.82 1.96
C SER A 111 -7.17 6.11 0.77
N LEU A 112 -6.97 6.85 -0.33
CA LEU A 112 -6.23 6.42 -1.50
C LEU A 112 -4.99 7.31 -1.65
N VAL A 113 -3.81 6.69 -1.73
CA VAL A 113 -2.54 7.39 -1.94
C VAL A 113 -1.84 6.80 -3.15
N ASP A 114 -1.79 7.58 -4.23
CA ASP A 114 -1.05 7.24 -5.44
C ASP A 114 0.43 7.55 -5.20
N ILE A 115 1.31 6.62 -5.55
CA ILE A 115 2.76 6.77 -5.43
C ILE A 115 3.42 6.47 -6.78
N PRO A 116 3.30 7.40 -7.76
CA PRO A 116 3.65 7.11 -9.16
C PRO A 116 5.13 6.75 -9.36
N HIS A 117 6.03 7.37 -8.60
CA HIS A 117 7.49 7.17 -8.73
C HIS A 117 7.96 5.75 -8.38
N ILE A 118 7.15 4.96 -7.65
CA ILE A 118 7.39 3.53 -7.41
C ILE A 118 6.28 2.63 -7.99
N GLY A 119 5.34 3.19 -8.75
CA GLY A 119 4.25 2.44 -9.37
C GLY A 119 3.33 1.74 -8.36
N GLN A 120 2.94 2.41 -7.28
CA GLN A 120 2.04 1.83 -6.27
C GLN A 120 0.82 2.71 -5.99
N ILE A 121 -0.26 2.07 -5.56
CA ILE A 121 -1.47 2.71 -5.04
C ILE A 121 -1.75 2.09 -3.67
N HIS A 122 -1.76 2.89 -2.60
CA HIS A 122 -2.08 2.44 -1.26
C HIS A 122 -3.54 2.78 -0.95
N VAL A 123 -4.31 1.79 -0.51
CA VAL A 123 -5.74 1.89 -0.24
C VAL A 123 -6.00 1.45 1.20
N PHE A 124 -6.56 2.34 2.01
CA PHE A 124 -6.90 2.07 3.40
C PHE A 124 -8.41 2.18 3.64
N PHE A 125 -8.94 1.23 4.40
CA PHE A 125 -10.29 1.30 4.98
C PHE A 125 -10.22 1.68 6.45
N ARG A 126 -11.28 2.29 6.99
CA ARG A 126 -11.48 2.30 8.43
C ARG A 126 -12.00 0.93 8.86
N ALA A 127 -11.62 0.47 10.05
CA ALA A 127 -12.11 -0.81 10.55
C ALA A 127 -12.26 -0.79 12.08
N ASN A 128 -13.35 -1.34 12.59
CA ASN A 128 -13.51 -1.57 14.03
C ASN A 128 -12.74 -2.83 14.41
N LEU A 129 -11.89 -2.74 15.43
CA LEU A 129 -11.24 -3.91 16.01
C LEU A 129 -12.26 -4.71 16.83
N MET A 130 -12.42 -6.00 16.53
CA MET A 130 -13.51 -6.83 17.07
C MET A 130 -13.08 -7.75 18.22
N GLY A 131 -11.80 -7.78 18.59
CA GLY A 131 -11.30 -8.69 19.59
C GLY A 131 -9.83 -8.47 19.94
N GLU A 132 -9.19 -9.56 20.38
CA GLU A 132 -7.76 -9.57 20.70
C GLU A 132 -6.89 -9.41 19.44
N TYR A 133 -5.65 -9.02 19.65
CA TYR A 133 -4.65 -8.81 18.62
C TYR A 133 -3.29 -9.30 19.12
N ALA A 134 -2.43 -9.73 18.20
CA ALA A 134 -1.10 -10.24 18.48
C ALA A 134 -0.17 -9.99 17.28
N ALA A 135 1.14 -10.03 17.49
CA ALA A 135 2.07 -9.85 16.38
C ALA A 135 2.06 -11.08 15.46
N GLY A 136 1.83 -10.85 14.15
CA GLY A 136 1.99 -11.85 13.10
C GLY A 136 3.46 -12.17 12.78
N GLU A 137 3.68 -13.04 11.79
CA GLU A 137 5.04 -13.51 11.43
C GLU A 137 5.94 -12.37 10.95
N GLU A 138 5.38 -11.37 10.24
CA GLU A 138 6.12 -10.21 9.71
C GLU A 138 6.10 -8.99 10.64
N THR A 139 5.65 -9.16 11.90
CA THR A 139 5.47 -8.08 12.86
C THR A 139 6.28 -8.34 14.14
N LEU A 140 7.11 -7.38 14.55
CA LEU A 140 7.87 -7.44 15.81
C LEU A 140 6.98 -7.16 17.02
N ALA A 141 6.06 -6.21 16.89
CA ALA A 141 5.16 -5.79 17.95
C ALA A 141 3.89 -5.19 17.37
N VAL A 142 2.77 -5.37 18.08
CA VAL A 142 1.50 -4.68 17.82
C VAL A 142 1.14 -3.87 19.03
N LYS A 143 0.63 -2.66 18.83
CA LYS A 143 0.27 -1.77 19.93
C LYS A 143 -0.85 -0.82 19.52
N LEU A 144 -1.78 -0.62 20.45
CA LEU A 144 -2.74 0.48 20.38
C LEU A 144 -2.09 1.78 20.86
N PHE A 145 -2.20 2.81 20.03
CA PHE A 145 -1.74 4.16 20.35
C PHE A 145 -2.94 5.09 20.43
N GLU A 146 -2.98 5.92 21.47
CA GLU A 146 -3.85 7.09 21.47
C GLU A 146 -3.49 7.99 20.27
N LEU A 147 -4.49 8.66 19.69
CA LEU A 147 -4.28 9.49 18.48
C LEU A 147 -3.22 10.59 18.66
N ASN A 148 -3.03 11.09 19.88
CA ASN A 148 -2.03 12.10 20.23
C ASN A 148 -0.67 11.50 20.65
N GLU A 149 -0.55 10.17 20.73
CA GLU A 149 0.66 9.45 21.12
C GLU A 149 1.29 8.66 19.96
N ILE A 150 0.76 8.82 18.74
CA ILE A 150 1.32 8.19 17.55
C ILE A 150 2.79 8.65 17.37
N PRO A 151 3.76 7.72 17.25
CA PRO A 151 5.17 8.04 17.16
C PRO A 151 5.54 8.45 15.72
N TRP A 152 5.18 9.67 15.31
CA TRP A 152 5.25 10.12 13.91
C TRP A 152 6.63 9.99 13.25
N ASP A 153 7.71 10.13 14.02
CA ASP A 153 9.09 9.98 13.52
C ASP A 153 9.46 8.51 13.28
N GLU A 154 8.75 7.59 13.92
CA GLU A 154 8.94 6.14 13.80
C GLU A 154 7.93 5.48 12.85
N VAL A 155 7.04 6.24 12.20
CA VAL A 155 6.12 5.68 11.19
C VAL A 155 6.85 5.51 9.85
N ALA A 156 6.84 4.29 9.34
CA ALA A 156 7.66 3.82 8.21
C ALA A 156 7.39 4.54 6.89
N PHE A 157 6.12 4.78 6.57
CA PHE A 157 5.69 5.19 5.24
C PHE A 157 4.89 6.48 5.25
N ASN A 158 5.16 7.35 4.28
CA ASN A 158 4.41 8.60 4.13
C ASN A 158 2.92 8.35 3.85
N SER A 159 2.58 7.35 3.03
CA SER A 159 1.17 7.00 2.75
C SER A 159 0.40 6.66 4.03
N VAL A 160 1.05 5.99 4.99
CA VAL A 160 0.50 5.70 6.32
C VAL A 160 0.34 6.97 7.14
N LYS A 161 1.37 7.83 7.20
CA LYS A 161 1.29 9.13 7.90
C LYS A 161 0.11 9.96 7.38
N MET A 162 -0.07 10.00 6.07
CA MET A 162 -1.17 10.71 5.42
C MET A 162 -2.54 10.16 5.79
N ALA A 163 -2.73 8.83 5.74
CA ALA A 163 -3.98 8.18 6.13
C ALA A 163 -4.32 8.47 7.61
N LEU A 164 -3.32 8.40 8.50
CA LEU A 164 -3.48 8.70 9.92
C LEU A 164 -3.80 10.19 10.18
N HIS A 165 -3.13 11.12 9.50
CA HIS A 165 -3.43 12.55 9.64
C HIS A 165 -4.87 12.88 9.21
N HIS A 166 -5.34 12.33 8.09
CA HIS A 166 -6.73 12.47 7.68
C HIS A 166 -7.68 11.86 8.72
N TYR A 167 -7.36 10.67 9.23
CA TYR A 167 -8.18 10.00 10.24
C TYR A 167 -8.34 10.87 11.49
N ILE A 168 -7.26 11.44 12.01
CA ILE A 168 -7.28 12.32 13.19
C ILE A 168 -8.10 13.59 12.92
N ALA A 169 -7.94 14.20 11.74
CA ALA A 169 -8.72 15.38 11.37
C ALA A 169 -10.23 15.08 11.29
N ASP A 170 -10.59 13.94 10.70
CA ASP A 170 -11.99 13.53 10.56
C ASP A 170 -12.61 13.12 11.90
N VAL A 171 -11.86 12.48 12.80
CA VAL A 171 -12.29 12.22 14.19
C VAL A 171 -12.68 13.53 14.88
N GLY A 172 -11.90 14.60 14.70
CA GLY A 172 -12.20 15.91 15.27
C GLY A 172 -13.49 16.56 14.76
N THR A 173 -13.98 16.14 13.59
CA THR A 173 -15.21 16.67 12.98
C THR A 173 -16.40 15.70 13.02
N GLY A 174 -16.15 14.42 13.29
CA GLY A 174 -17.13 13.34 13.17
C GLY A 174 -17.53 13.00 11.73
N ALA A 175 -16.90 13.60 10.73
CA ALA A 175 -17.25 13.46 9.32
C ALA A 175 -16.13 12.72 8.56
N PHE A 176 -16.35 11.44 8.29
CA PHE A 176 -15.38 10.61 7.57
C PHE A 176 -15.71 10.55 6.09
N LYS A 177 -14.88 11.19 5.27
CA LYS A 177 -14.99 11.15 3.80
C LYS A 177 -13.84 10.35 3.20
N THR A 178 -13.98 9.96 1.94
CA THR A 178 -12.87 9.40 1.17
C THR A 178 -11.86 10.51 0.86
N HIS A 179 -10.59 10.24 1.13
CA HIS A 179 -9.46 11.11 0.79
C HIS A 179 -8.65 10.50 -0.34
N HIS A 180 -8.22 11.35 -1.28
CA HIS A 180 -7.34 10.95 -2.38
C HIS A 180 -6.13 11.88 -2.41
N HIS A 181 -4.93 11.31 -2.56
CA HIS A 181 -3.70 12.06 -2.66
C HIS A 181 -2.73 11.44 -3.66
N VAL A 182 -1.93 12.29 -4.30
CA VAL A 182 -0.85 11.87 -5.19
C VAL A 182 0.49 12.29 -4.57
N ARG A 183 1.31 11.32 -4.18
CA ARG A 183 2.64 11.57 -3.63
C ARG A 183 3.66 11.74 -4.75
N VAL A 184 3.95 13.01 -5.04
CA VAL A 184 5.08 13.43 -5.89
C VAL A 184 6.32 13.68 -5.04
N LEU A 185 7.52 13.37 -5.56
CA LEU A 185 8.77 13.68 -4.85
C LEU A 185 9.03 15.20 -4.89
N PRO A 186 9.65 15.80 -3.86
CA PRO A 186 9.99 17.23 -3.91
C PRO A 186 10.94 17.52 -5.08
N GLY A 187 10.55 18.41 -6.00
CA GLY A 187 11.36 18.81 -7.15
C GLY A 187 10.92 18.24 -8.51
N GLU A 188 9.78 17.53 -8.57
CA GLU A 188 9.04 17.25 -9.82
C GLU A 188 7.97 18.31 -10.11
#